data_AF-A0A5J4WGG4-F1
#
_entry.id   AF-A0A5J4WGG4-F1
#
_cell.length_a   1.000
_cell.length_b   1.000
_cell.length_c   1.000
_cell.angle_alpha   90.00
_cell.angle_beta   90.00
_cell.angle_gamma   90.00
#
_symmetry.space_group_name_H-M   'P 1'
#
loop_
_entity.id
_entity.type
_entity.pdbx_description
1 polymer ?
#
loop_
_entity_poly.entity_id
_entity_poly.type
_entity_poly.pdbx_seq_one_letter_code
_entity_poly.pdbx_strand_id
1 'polypeptide(L)'
;MPSVQRPSEVKDNLLWDFLSQLLEFDPNKRISAVEALQHPYFTSPEALSDISKEQQDLASLAAIVQLEGDQSITERISLILL
;
A
#
# COMPACT_ATOMS: atom_id res chain seq x y z
N MET A 1 -24.84 -2.25 10.33
CA MET A 1 -23.51 -1.86 10.84
C MET A 1 -23.18 -0.51 10.22
N PRO A 2 -22.59 0.45 10.96
CA PRO A 2 -22.20 1.73 10.37
C PRO A 2 -21.14 1.47 9.29
N SER A 3 -21.36 1.98 8.09
CA SER A 3 -20.36 1.97 7.01
C SER A 3 -20.24 3.36 6.45
N VAL A 4 -19.04 3.74 6.03
CA VAL A 4 -18.84 4.98 5.28
C VAL A 4 -19.57 4.84 3.93
N GLN A 5 -20.39 5.81 3.57
CA GLN A 5 -21.03 5.82 2.25
C GLN A 5 -20.05 6.33 1.20
N ARG A 6 -20.07 5.70 0.02
CA ARG A 6 -19.21 6.09 -1.11
C ARG A 6 -19.57 7.50 -1.60
N PRO A 7 -18.64 8.47 -1.52
CA PRO A 7 -18.85 9.77 -2.13
C PRO A 7 -18.96 9.63 -3.66
N SER A 8 -19.75 10.50 -4.28
CA SER A 8 -20.00 10.44 -5.72
C SER A 8 -18.74 10.73 -6.57
N GLU A 9 -17.76 11.39 -5.98
CA GLU A 9 -16.47 11.80 -6.54
C GLU A 9 -15.53 10.60 -6.72
N VAL A 10 -15.64 9.57 -5.88
CA VAL A 10 -14.78 8.38 -5.94
C VAL A 10 -15.32 7.43 -7.00
N LYS A 11 -14.71 7.44 -8.20
CA LYS A 11 -15.12 6.58 -9.33
C LYS A 11 -14.38 5.25 -9.42
N ASP A 12 -13.16 5.21 -8.91
CA ASP A 12 -12.34 4.01 -8.88
C ASP A 12 -12.90 3.01 -7.85
N ASN A 13 -13.12 1.77 -8.30
CA ASN A 13 -13.68 0.71 -7.48
C ASN A 13 -12.64 0.10 -6.53
N LEU A 14 -11.38 -0.04 -6.96
CA LEU A 14 -10.30 -0.57 -6.14
C LEU A 14 -9.95 0.40 -5.02
N LEU A 15 -9.91 1.71 -5.33
CA LEU A 15 -9.72 2.75 -4.33
C LEU A 15 -10.83 2.73 -3.28
N TRP A 16 -12.09 2.64 -3.72
CA TRP A 16 -13.21 2.63 -2.79
C TRP A 16 -13.23 1.38 -1.92
N ASP A 17 -13.00 0.21 -2.51
CA ASP A 17 -12.92 -1.06 -1.79
C ASP A 17 -11.84 -0.99 -0.70
N PHE A 18 -10.65 -0.52 -1.06
CA PHE A 18 -9.54 -0.32 -0.13
C PHE A 18 -9.89 0.64 1.02
N LEU A 19 -10.42 1.83 0.71
CA LEU A 19 -10.82 2.81 1.71
C LEU A 19 -11.93 2.29 2.63
N SER A 20 -12.85 1.49 2.10
CA SER A 20 -13.94 0.91 2.90
C SER A 20 -13.44 -0.05 3.97
N GLN A 21 -12.38 -0.82 3.68
CA GLN A 21 -11.75 -1.75 4.60
C GLN A 21 -10.85 -1.03 5.63
N LEU A 22 -10.20 0.07 5.23
CA LEU A 22 -9.40 0.93 6.13
C LEU A 22 -10.27 1.72 7.12
N LEU A 23 -11.42 2.21 6.65
CA LEU A 23 -12.34 3.04 7.43
C LEU A 23 -13.42 2.22 8.17
N GLU A 24 -13.18 0.93 8.36
CA GLU A 24 -14.04 0.09 9.19
C GLU A 24 -14.05 0.59 10.65
N PHE A 25 -15.26 0.72 11.19
CA PHE A 25 -15.50 1.27 12.52
C PHE A 25 -15.16 0.27 13.62
N ASP A 26 -15.41 -1.02 13.39
CA ASP A 26 -14.99 -2.08 14.30
C ASP A 26 -13.48 -2.33 14.14
N PRO A 27 -12.63 -1.99 15.14
CA PRO A 27 -11.19 -2.14 15.01
C PRO A 27 -10.74 -3.58 14.78
N ASN A 28 -11.55 -4.57 15.20
CA ASN A 28 -11.23 -5.99 15.01
C ASN A 28 -11.52 -6.47 13.58
N LYS A 29 -12.25 -5.69 12.80
CA LYS A 29 -12.56 -5.97 11.39
C LYS A 29 -11.81 -5.06 10.42
N ARG A 30 -11.18 -4.00 10.93
CA ARG A 30 -10.34 -3.11 10.13
C ARG A 30 -9.15 -3.88 9.61
N ILE A 31 -8.91 -3.75 8.31
CA ILE A 31 -7.78 -4.39 7.65
C ILE A 31 -6.46 -4.02 8.33
N SER A 32 -5.59 -5.00 8.55
CA SER A 32 -4.26 -4.75 9.10
C SER A 32 -3.35 -4.09 8.07
N ALA A 33 -2.24 -3.49 8.52
CA ALA A 33 -1.26 -2.89 7.60
C ALA A 33 -0.69 -3.92 6.60
N VAL A 34 -0.47 -5.16 7.06
CA VAL A 34 0.07 -6.24 6.22
C VAL A 34 -0.93 -6.64 5.14
N GLU A 35 -2.21 -6.82 5.50
CA GLU A 35 -3.26 -7.13 4.53
C GLU A 35 -3.50 -5.97 3.57
N ALA A 36 -3.44 -4.72 4.05
CA ALA A 36 -3.62 -3.52 3.24
C ALA A 36 -2.58 -3.41 2.13
N LEU A 37 -1.34 -3.80 2.40
CA LEU A 37 -0.25 -3.81 1.41
C LEU A 37 -0.45 -4.87 0.33
N GLN A 38 -1.19 -5.94 0.62
CA GLN A 38 -1.50 -6.99 -0.36
C GLN A 38 -2.75 -6.68 -1.20
N HIS A 39 -3.43 -5.58 -0.90
CA HIS A 39 -4.66 -5.21 -1.59
C HIS A 39 -4.42 -4.91 -3.08
N PRO A 40 -5.34 -5.30 -4.00
CA PRO A 40 -5.19 -5.02 -5.44
C PRO A 40 -5.00 -3.55 -5.80
N TYR A 41 -5.40 -2.64 -4.91
CA TYR A 41 -5.12 -1.21 -5.08
C TYR A 41 -3.61 -0.89 -5.20
N PHE A 42 -2.75 -1.70 -4.58
CA PHE A 42 -1.29 -1.58 -4.71
C PHE A 42 -0.67 -2.66 -5.60
N THR A 43 -1.31 -3.84 -5.72
CA THR A 43 -0.72 -5.01 -6.39
C THR A 43 -1.28 -5.28 -7.78
N SER A 44 -2.22 -4.46 -8.29
CA SER A 44 -2.73 -4.64 -9.66
C SER A 44 -1.65 -4.33 -10.71
N PRO A 45 -1.74 -4.92 -11.92
CA PRO A 45 -0.82 -4.61 -13.01
C PRO A 45 -0.75 -3.12 -13.33
N GLU A 46 -1.88 -2.41 -13.23
CA GLU A 46 -1.95 -0.96 -13.44
C GLU A 46 -1.13 -0.22 -12.38
N ALA A 47 -1.33 -0.54 -11.09
CA ALA A 47 -0.60 0.08 -9.99
C ALA A 47 0.92 -0.17 -10.10
N LEU A 48 1.31 -1.39 -10.48
CA LEU A 48 2.72 -1.74 -10.71
C LEU A 48 3.32 -1.00 -11.91
N SER A 49 2.51 -0.72 -12.93
CA SER A 49 2.94 0.04 -14.12
C SER A 49 3.10 1.55 -13.88
N ASP A 50 2.43 2.08 -12.85
CA ASP A 50 2.54 3.49 -12.45
C ASP A 50 3.84 3.81 -11.70
N ILE A 51 4.56 2.78 -11.23
CA ILE A 51 5.85 2.95 -10.55
C ILE A 51 6.94 3.25 -11.57
N SER A 52 7.58 4.41 -11.44
CA SER A 52 8.67 4.82 -12.32
C SER A 52 9.93 3.98 -12.08
N LYS A 53 10.80 3.93 -13.09
CA LYS A 53 12.06 3.19 -12.99
C LYS A 53 12.94 3.73 -11.87
N GLU A 54 12.97 5.06 -11.69
CA GLU A 54 13.72 5.72 -10.63
C GLU A 54 13.21 5.34 -9.24
N GLN A 55 11.88 5.19 -9.09
CA GLN A 55 11.28 4.74 -7.83
C GLN A 55 11.65 3.28 -7.51
N GLN A 56 11.65 2.40 -8.52
CA GLN A 56 12.10 1.01 -8.37
C GLN A 56 13.60 0.93 -8.01
N ASP A 57 14.43 1.73 -8.66
CA ASP A 57 15.88 1.73 -8.43
C ASP A 57 16.20 2.25 -7.02
N LEU A 58 15.52 3.32 -6.57
CA LEU A 58 15.68 3.84 -5.21
C LEU A 58 15.27 2.82 -4.15
N ALA A 59 14.16 2.11 -4.36
CA ALA A 59 13.72 1.04 -3.46
C ALA A 59 14.74 -0.10 -3.39
N SER A 60 15.28 -0.50 -4.55
CA SER A 60 16.31 -1.54 -4.64
C SER A 60 17.60 -1.16 -3.91
N LEU A 61 18.04 0.09 -4.07
CA LEU A 61 19.21 0.62 -3.36
C LEU A 61 19.01 0.61 -1.84
N ALA A 62 17.85 1.04 -1.36
CA ALA A 62 17.55 1.04 0.06
C ALA A 62 17.50 -0.37 0.65
N ALA A 63 16.93 -1.34 -0.08
CA ALA A 63 16.92 -2.74 0.34
C ALA A 63 18.35 -3.32 0.46
N ILE A 64 19.24 -3.00 -0.49
CA ILE A 64 20.66 -3.39 -0.43
C ILE A 64 21.33 -2.80 0.81
N VAL A 65 21.19 -1.50 1.03
CA VAL A 65 21.81 -0.79 2.16
C VAL A 65 21.29 -1.31 3.52
N GLN A 66 20.01 -1.69 3.60
CA GLN A 66 19.46 -2.32 4.80
C GLN A 66 20.07 -3.71 5.05
N LEU A 67 20.26 -4.54 4.00
CA LEU A 67 20.94 -5.84 4.11
C LEU A 67 22.41 -5.70 4.53
N GLU A 68 23.06 -4.60 4.15
CA GLU A 68 24.42 -4.25 4.57
C GLU A 68 24.52 -3.79 6.04
N GLY A 69 23.40 -3.74 6.76
CA GLY A 69 23.35 -3.54 8.21
C GLY A 69 23.04 -2.11 8.64
N ASP A 70 22.72 -1.22 7.72
CA ASP A 70 22.30 0.15 8.04
C ASP A 70 20.86 0.16 8.58
N GLN A 71 20.75 0.33 9.91
CA GLN A 71 19.47 0.39 10.63
C GLN A 71 18.79 1.78 10.55
N SER A 72 19.44 2.78 9.94
CA SER A 72 18.84 4.11 9.77
C SER A 72 17.81 4.13 8.64
N ILE A 73 17.87 3.16 7.72
CA ILE A 73 16.87 2.96 6.68
C ILE A 73 15.61 2.35 7.31
N THR A 74 14.54 3.16 7.33
CA THR A 74 13.24 2.70 7.82
C THR A 74 12.65 1.70 6.84
N GLU A 75 12.10 0.60 7.37
CA GLU A 75 11.48 -0.54 6.70
C GLU A 75 10.49 -0.18 5.55
N ARG A 76 10.00 1.07 5.52
CA ARG A 76 9.09 1.62 4.51
C ARG A 76 9.68 1.75 3.10
N ILE A 77 11.00 1.96 2.93
CA ILE A 77 11.57 2.07 1.58
C ILE A 77 11.73 0.68 0.93
N SER A 78 11.98 -0.34 1.76
CA SER A 78 12.20 -1.72 1.34
C SER A 78 10.95 -2.42 0.82
N LEU A 79 9.75 -1.87 1.09
CA LEU A 79 8.47 -2.47 0.71
C LEU A 79 7.95 -2.10 -0.69
N ILE A 80 8.63 -1.22 -1.44
CA ILE A 80 8.25 -0.87 -2.82
C ILE A 80 8.57 -2.02 -3.82
N LEU A 81 9.16 -3.12 -3.34
CA LEU A 81 9.49 -4.31 -4.14
C LEU A 81 8.43 -5.43 -4.08
N LEU A 82 7.29 -5.22 -3.39
CA LEU A 82 6.13 -6.12 -3.41
C LEU A 82 5.02 -5.54 -4.29
#